data_AF-A0A2H5Z166-F1
#
_entry.id   AF-A0A2H5Z166-F1
#
_cell.length_a   1.000
_cell.length_b   1.000
_cell.length_c   1.000
_cell.angle_alpha   90.00
_cell.angle_beta   90.00
_cell.angle_gamma   90.00
#
_symmetry.space_group_name_H-M   'P 1'
#
loop_
_entity.id
_entity.type
_entity.pdbx_description
1 polymer ?
#
loop_
_entity_poly.entity_id
_entity_poly.type
_entity_poly.pdbx_seq_one_letter_code
_entity_poly.pdbx_strand_id
1 'polypeptide(L)'
;MLRFRGQWSPLAILRTAVPAVLYRGMDYSLALAEVLEVRGFGTQEPDQHGGPFGWLLLLSGWFLVVGAAIASAGSLLLVGIVCLAAAGLRSARRAWPGLRTLPWSRAARLVAATLLLAGSLFALSLRLPATDLAYSPYPTLRWPGFAPLAGLAYLALAIPALALGRVRL
;
A
#
# COMPACT_ATOMS: atom_id res chain seq x y z
N MET A 1 19.54 26.27 -55.54
CA MET A 1 20.45 25.76 -54.48
C MET A 1 20.96 26.94 -53.67
N LEU A 2 20.34 27.27 -52.53
CA LEU A 2 20.78 28.36 -51.64
C LEU A 2 21.55 27.76 -50.46
N ARG A 3 22.87 27.87 -50.53
CA ARG A 3 23.80 27.35 -49.53
C ARG A 3 23.94 28.39 -48.41
N PHE A 4 23.12 28.29 -47.36
CA PHE A 4 23.24 29.13 -46.17
C PHE A 4 24.51 28.75 -45.40
N ARG A 5 25.58 29.54 -45.58
CA ARG A 5 26.83 29.45 -44.82
C ARG A 5 26.95 30.68 -43.92
N GLY A 6 26.09 30.75 -42.91
CA GLY A 6 26.19 31.73 -41.82
C GLY A 6 26.67 31.02 -40.57
N GLN A 7 27.92 31.22 -40.16
CA GLN A 7 28.38 30.84 -38.82
C GLN A 7 27.75 31.83 -37.83
N TRP A 8 26.57 31.49 -37.33
CA TRP A 8 25.94 32.25 -36.25
C TRP A 8 26.73 32.00 -34.97
N SER A 9 27.07 33.08 -34.26
CA SER A 9 27.68 32.93 -32.94
C SER A 9 26.67 32.22 -32.01
N PRO A 10 27.12 31.31 -31.14
CA PRO A 10 26.24 30.55 -30.25
C PRO A 10 25.36 31.46 -29.38
N LEU A 11 25.86 32.66 -29.04
CA LEU A 11 25.11 33.71 -28.34
C LEU A 11 23.96 34.28 -29.15
N ALA A 12 24.12 34.46 -30.47
CA ALA A 12 23.06 34.95 -31.34
C ALA A 12 21.95 33.91 -31.52
N ILE A 13 22.31 32.62 -31.58
CA ILE A 13 21.35 31.50 -31.61
C ILE A 13 20.56 31.43 -30.30
N LEU A 14 21.25 31.51 -29.14
CA LEU A 14 20.56 31.49 -27.85
C LEU A 14 19.59 32.66 -27.69
N ARG A 15 20.02 33.87 -28.09
CA ARG A 15 19.22 35.10 -27.96
C ARG A 15 17.94 35.08 -28.78
N THR A 16 17.90 34.33 -29.88
CA THR A 16 16.69 34.19 -30.71
C THR A 16 15.88 32.95 -30.35
N ALA A 17 16.54 31.84 -30.03
CA ALA A 17 15.88 30.57 -29.72
C ALA A 17 15.19 30.60 -28.36
N VAL A 18 15.79 31.18 -27.32
CA VAL A 18 15.24 31.20 -25.96
C VAL A 18 13.86 31.87 -25.89
N PRO A 19 13.66 33.10 -26.40
CA PRO A 19 12.34 33.72 -26.39
C PRO A 19 11.31 32.95 -27.22
N ALA A 20 11.71 32.36 -28.37
CA ALA A 20 10.83 31.56 -29.20
C ALA A 20 10.36 30.27 -28.50
N VAL A 21 11.25 29.61 -27.77
CA VAL A 21 10.93 28.40 -26.98
C VAL A 21 10.05 28.76 -25.79
N LEU A 22 10.32 29.87 -25.10
CA LEU A 22 9.51 30.33 -23.98
C LEU A 22 8.09 30.68 -24.41
N TYR A 23 7.95 31.45 -25.50
CA TYR A 23 6.64 31.82 -26.03
C TYR A 23 5.82 30.58 -26.41
N ARG A 24 6.43 29.65 -27.15
CA ARG A 24 5.78 28.39 -27.53
C ARG A 24 5.48 27.49 -26.34
N GLY A 25 6.34 27.49 -25.32
CA GLY A 25 6.12 26.77 -24.07
C GLY A 25 4.93 27.31 -23.29
N MET A 26 4.76 28.64 -23.26
CA MET A 26 3.60 29.28 -22.63
C MET A 26 2.31 28.90 -23.33
N ASP A 27 2.22 29.09 -24.65
CA ASP A 27 1.02 28.73 -25.42
C ASP A 27 0.64 27.25 -25.24
N TYR A 28 1.64 26.36 -25.26
CA TYR A 28 1.43 24.94 -25.05
C TYR A 28 0.94 24.63 -23.64
N SER A 29 1.51 25.27 -22.62
CA SER A 29 1.07 25.06 -21.22
C SER A 29 -0.37 25.52 -20.99
N LEU A 30 -0.79 26.60 -21.65
CA LEU A 30 -2.13 27.17 -21.52
C LEU A 30 -3.16 26.30 -22.25
N ALA A 31 -2.87 25.87 -23.47
CA ALA A 31 -3.70 24.90 -24.19
C ALA A 31 -3.81 23.57 -23.43
N LEU A 32 -2.72 23.09 -22.81
CA LEU A 32 -2.75 21.90 -21.98
C LEU A 32 -3.65 22.10 -20.75
N ALA A 33 -3.56 23.26 -20.08
CA ALA A 33 -4.38 23.60 -18.93
C ALA A 33 -5.88 23.60 -19.29
N GLU A 34 -6.27 24.21 -20.41
CA GLU A 34 -7.66 24.20 -20.89
C GLU A 34 -8.17 22.78 -21.17
N VAL A 35 -7.36 21.95 -21.83
CA VAL A 35 -7.72 20.54 -22.11
C VAL A 35 -7.88 19.76 -20.80
N LEU A 36 -7.03 20.01 -19.81
CA LEU A 36 -7.12 19.37 -18.50
C LEU A 36 -8.34 19.87 -17.72
N GLU A 37 -8.67 21.14 -17.80
CA GLU A 37 -9.86 21.73 -17.18
C GLU A 37 -11.16 21.15 -17.76
N VAL A 38 -11.28 21.07 -19.09
CA VAL A 38 -12.42 20.43 -19.77
C VAL A 38 -12.55 18.94 -19.40
N ARG A 39 -11.43 18.27 -19.13
CA ARG A 39 -11.41 16.88 -18.67
C ARG A 39 -11.65 16.72 -17.16
N GLY A 40 -11.87 17.82 -16.43
CA GLY A 40 -12.15 17.81 -14.99
C GLY A 40 -10.92 17.70 -14.09
N PHE A 41 -9.70 17.86 -14.63
CA PHE A 41 -8.46 17.83 -13.85
C PHE A 41 -8.08 19.19 -13.23
N GLY A 42 -8.75 20.28 -13.62
CA GLY A 42 -8.47 21.64 -13.10
C GLY A 42 -9.05 21.96 -11.71
N THR A 43 -9.92 21.10 -11.18
CA THR A 43 -10.66 21.36 -9.93
C THR A 43 -10.12 20.61 -8.72
N GLN A 44 -8.98 19.92 -8.85
CA GLN A 44 -8.33 19.33 -7.68
C GLN A 44 -7.63 20.42 -6.89
N GLU A 45 -8.39 21.11 -6.04
CA GLU A 45 -7.79 21.76 -4.87
C GLU A 45 -6.86 20.72 -4.22
N PRO A 46 -5.58 21.05 -3.97
CA PRO A 46 -4.76 20.19 -3.16
C PRO A 46 -5.54 20.01 -1.87
N ASP A 47 -5.88 18.76 -1.57
CA ASP A 47 -6.63 18.39 -0.38
C ASP A 47 -5.73 18.73 0.82
N GLN A 48 -5.71 20.01 1.24
CA GLN A 48 -4.95 20.53 2.37
C GLN A 48 -5.41 19.89 3.69
N HIS A 49 -6.44 19.05 3.62
CA HIS A 49 -7.04 18.31 4.70
C HIS A 49 -6.54 16.85 4.78
N GLY A 50 -5.26 16.63 4.48
CA GLY A 50 -4.43 15.63 5.18
C GLY A 50 -4.34 15.96 6.68
N GLY A 51 -5.47 16.07 7.36
CA GLY A 51 -5.59 16.67 8.68
C GLY A 51 -4.65 16.04 9.71
N PRO A 52 -4.22 16.83 10.72
CA PRO A 52 -3.22 16.43 11.72
C PRO A 52 -3.55 15.09 12.39
N PHE A 53 -4.84 14.75 12.43
CA PHE A 53 -5.34 13.48 12.92
C PHE A 53 -4.71 12.24 12.26
N GLY A 54 -4.46 12.25 10.95
CA GLY A 54 -3.85 11.11 10.25
C GLY A 54 -2.40 10.88 10.69
N TRP A 55 -1.65 11.97 10.82
CA TRP A 55 -0.27 11.95 11.33
C TRP A 55 -0.20 11.55 12.81
N LEU A 56 -1.11 12.06 13.64
CA LEU A 56 -1.22 11.68 15.05
C LEU A 56 -1.54 10.19 15.22
N LEU A 57 -2.41 9.64 14.36
CA LEU A 57 -2.70 8.20 14.35
C LEU A 57 -1.50 7.35 13.94
N LEU A 58 -0.74 7.77 12.92
CA LEU A 58 0.49 7.09 12.52
C LEU A 58 1.53 7.13 13.64
N LEU A 59 1.72 8.29 14.27
CA LEU A 59 2.71 8.48 15.32
C LEU A 59 2.34 7.67 16.58
N SER A 60 1.08 7.75 17.02
CA SER A 60 0.58 6.97 18.16
C SER A 60 0.61 5.47 17.90
N GLY A 61 0.28 5.02 16.67
CA GLY A 61 0.40 3.63 16.25
C GLY A 61 1.84 3.12 16.32
N TRP A 62 2.80 3.93 15.85
CA TRP A 62 4.23 3.62 15.95
C TRP A 62 4.70 3.51 17.41
N PHE A 63 4.35 4.48 18.25
CA PHE A 63 4.67 4.44 19.68
C PHE A 63 4.08 3.21 20.37
N LEU A 64 2.85 2.84 20.04
CA LEU A 64 2.22 1.63 20.56
C LEU A 64 2.93 0.36 20.12
N VAL A 65 3.33 0.23 18.85
CA VAL A 65 4.06 -0.96 18.37
C VAL A 65 5.42 -1.07 19.03
N VAL A 66 6.20 0.02 19.06
CA VAL A 66 7.55 0.01 19.65
C VAL A 66 7.48 -0.22 21.16
N GLY A 67 6.60 0.49 21.87
CA GLY A 67 6.40 0.30 23.31
C GLY A 67 5.91 -1.10 23.66
N ALA A 68 4.99 -1.66 22.88
CA ALA A 68 4.48 -3.01 23.10
C ALA A 68 5.51 -4.09 22.80
N ALA A 69 6.36 -3.89 21.78
CA ALA A 69 7.46 -4.80 21.46
C ALA A 69 8.48 -4.85 22.61
N ILE A 70 8.83 -3.69 23.18
CA ILE A 70 9.73 -3.59 24.35
C ILE A 70 9.10 -4.23 25.59
N ALA A 71 7.81 -3.98 25.83
CA ALA A 71 7.09 -4.51 26.98
C ALA A 71 6.65 -5.98 26.83
N SER A 72 6.95 -6.65 25.70
CA SER A 72 6.47 -7.99 25.34
C SER A 72 4.93 -8.16 25.40
N ALA A 73 4.20 -7.05 25.31
CA ALA A 73 2.76 -7.01 25.49
C ALA A 73 2.05 -7.25 24.14
N GLY A 74 1.85 -8.52 23.79
CA GLY A 74 1.33 -8.92 22.48
C GLY A 74 -0.09 -8.40 22.14
N SER A 75 -0.89 -7.99 23.12
CA SER A 75 -2.20 -7.34 22.88
C SER A 75 -2.05 -5.89 22.39
N LEU A 76 -1.17 -5.12 23.03
CA LEU A 76 -0.86 -3.74 22.65
C LEU A 76 -0.18 -3.66 21.28
N LEU A 77 0.66 -4.64 20.95
CA LEU A 77 1.32 -4.73 19.64
C LEU A 77 0.28 -4.88 18.52
N LEU A 78 -0.73 -5.73 18.75
CA LEU A 78 -1.82 -5.96 17.80
C LEU A 78 -2.66 -4.70 17.60
N VAL A 79 -2.96 -3.97 18.68
CA VAL A 79 -3.65 -2.66 18.62
C VAL A 79 -2.82 -1.65 17.81
N GLY A 80 -1.51 -1.58 18.04
CA GLY A 80 -0.60 -0.71 17.29
C GLY A 80 -0.58 -1.01 15.79
N ILE A 81 -0.49 -2.29 15.41
CA ILE A 81 -0.53 -2.72 13.99
C ILE A 81 -1.86 -2.33 13.33
N VAL A 82 -3.00 -2.58 14.00
CA VAL A 82 -4.33 -2.23 13.46
C VAL A 82 -4.45 -0.72 13.29
N CYS A 83 -3.94 0.06 14.24
CA CYS A 83 -3.93 1.52 14.19
C CYS A 83 -3.11 2.02 12.98
N LEU A 84 -1.90 1.47 12.76
CA LEU A 84 -1.06 1.79 11.61
C LEU A 84 -1.70 1.39 10.27
N ALA A 85 -2.31 0.20 10.20
CA ALA A 85 -2.98 -0.27 9.00
C ALA A 85 -4.17 0.63 8.63
N ALA A 86 -4.99 1.02 9.61
CA ALA A 86 -6.12 1.92 9.40
C ALA A 86 -5.66 3.32 8.94
N ALA A 87 -4.60 3.85 9.56
CA ALA A 87 -4.03 5.13 9.19
C ALA A 87 -3.43 5.12 7.78
N GLY A 88 -2.69 4.06 7.43
CA GLY A 88 -2.12 3.84 6.10
C GLY A 88 -3.18 3.68 5.02
N LEU A 89 -4.28 2.96 5.31
CA LEU A 89 -5.38 2.80 4.35
C LEU A 89 -6.09 4.14 4.10
N ARG A 90 -6.24 4.95 5.15
CA ARG A 90 -6.85 6.27 5.05
C ARG A 90 -5.97 7.26 4.29
N SER A 91 -4.66 7.25 4.51
CA SER A 91 -3.72 8.10 3.77
C SER A 91 -3.62 7.69 2.30
N ALA A 92 -3.55 6.39 2.01
CA ALA A 92 -3.52 5.87 0.64
C ALA A 92 -4.78 6.26 -0.16
N ARG A 93 -5.97 6.19 0.46
CA ARG A 93 -7.22 6.62 -0.18
C ARG A 93 -7.27 8.12 -0.49
N ARG A 94 -6.60 8.95 0.30
CA ARG A 94 -6.53 10.41 0.10
C ARG A 94 -5.46 10.83 -0.90
N ALA A 95 -4.33 10.13 -0.93
CA ALA A 95 -3.22 10.43 -1.83
C ALA A 95 -3.55 10.16 -3.31
N TRP A 96 -4.62 9.43 -3.61
CA TRP A 96 -5.01 9.06 -4.98
C TRP A 96 -6.45 9.52 -5.29
N PRO A 97 -6.69 10.85 -5.39
CA PRO A 97 -8.00 11.40 -5.74
C PRO A 97 -8.30 11.11 -7.21
N GLY A 98 -8.92 9.96 -7.47
CA GLY A 98 -9.17 9.47 -8.83
C GLY A 98 -9.10 7.95 -8.97
N LEU A 99 -8.70 7.24 -7.91
CA LEU A 99 -8.83 5.78 -7.89
C LEU A 99 -10.32 5.43 -7.91
N ARG A 100 -10.83 5.06 -9.09
CA ARG A 100 -12.18 4.52 -9.25
C ARG A 100 -12.25 3.28 -8.35
N THR A 101 -13.00 3.38 -7.25
CA THR A 101 -13.15 2.30 -6.29
C THR A 101 -13.88 1.16 -6.97
N LEU A 102 -13.13 0.21 -7.54
CA LEU A 102 -13.74 -1.00 -8.08
C LEU A 102 -14.42 -1.72 -6.89
N PRO A 103 -15.74 -1.93 -6.95
CA PRO A 103 -16.42 -2.66 -5.90
C PRO A 103 -15.81 -4.05 -5.85
N TRP A 104 -15.30 -4.44 -4.68
CA TRP A 104 -14.75 -5.77 -4.51
C TRP A 104 -15.79 -6.81 -4.89
N SER A 105 -15.43 -7.66 -5.86
CA SER A 105 -16.25 -8.79 -6.25
C SER A 105 -16.55 -9.65 -5.02
N ARG A 106 -17.70 -10.34 -5.01
CA ARG A 106 -18.08 -11.21 -3.89
C ARG A 106 -17.01 -12.28 -3.62
N ALA A 107 -16.37 -12.77 -4.69
CA ALA A 107 -15.22 -13.68 -4.60
C ALA A 107 -14.02 -13.04 -3.89
N ALA A 108 -13.63 -11.82 -4.26
CA ALA A 108 -12.52 -11.12 -3.60
C ALA A 108 -12.78 -10.88 -2.10
N ARG A 109 -14.03 -10.55 -1.73
CA ARG A 109 -14.43 -10.42 -0.32
C ARG A 109 -14.31 -11.73 0.45
N LEU A 110 -14.75 -12.84 -0.13
CA LEU A 110 -14.63 -14.16 0.49
C LEU A 110 -13.16 -14.57 0.66
N VAL A 111 -12.33 -14.34 -0.35
CA VAL A 111 -10.88 -14.61 -0.28
C VAL A 111 -10.24 -13.81 0.85
N ALA A 112 -10.47 -12.50 0.94
CA ALA A 112 -9.92 -11.71 2.04
C ALA A 112 -10.45 -12.13 3.42
N ALA A 113 -11.73 -12.47 3.54
CA ALA A 113 -12.28 -12.98 4.79
C ALA A 113 -11.62 -14.31 5.20
N THR A 114 -11.43 -15.25 4.26
CA THR A 114 -10.74 -16.51 4.52
C THR A 114 -9.28 -16.31 4.89
N LEU A 115 -8.60 -15.35 4.25
CA LEU A 115 -7.20 -15.04 4.53
C LEU A 115 -7.04 -14.40 5.92
N LEU A 116 -7.92 -13.48 6.29
CA LEU A 116 -7.97 -12.89 7.62
C LEU A 116 -8.23 -13.95 8.69
N LEU A 117 -9.19 -14.86 8.44
CA LEU A 117 -9.52 -15.93 9.37
C LEU A 117 -8.33 -16.90 9.53
N ALA A 118 -7.72 -17.34 8.43
CA ALA A 118 -6.53 -18.20 8.46
C ALA A 118 -5.37 -17.54 9.22
N GLY A 119 -5.10 -16.25 8.94
CA GLY A 119 -4.08 -15.48 9.63
C GLY A 119 -4.36 -15.34 11.13
N SER A 120 -5.62 -15.11 11.52
CA SER A 120 -6.01 -15.02 12.93
C SER A 120 -5.86 -16.34 13.68
N LEU A 121 -6.24 -17.47 13.06
CA LEU A 121 -6.05 -18.81 13.61
C LEU A 121 -4.57 -19.14 13.75
N PHE A 122 -3.75 -18.79 12.76
CA PHE A 122 -2.31 -18.98 12.81
C PHE A 122 -1.65 -18.15 13.93
N ALA A 123 -2.02 -16.87 14.04
CA ALA A 123 -1.55 -16.01 15.12
C ALA A 123 -1.97 -16.50 16.51
N LEU A 124 -3.18 -17.06 16.63
CA LEU A 124 -3.62 -17.69 17.87
C LEU A 124 -2.81 -18.97 18.15
N SER A 125 -2.54 -19.78 17.13
CA SER A 125 -1.72 -20.99 17.25
C SER A 125 -0.32 -20.70 17.78
N LEU A 126 0.26 -19.57 17.42
CA LEU A 126 1.58 -19.11 17.89
C LEU A 126 1.59 -18.70 19.37
N ARG A 127 0.42 -18.42 19.97
CA ARG A 127 0.31 -18.09 21.41
C ARG A 127 0.17 -19.32 22.30
N LEU A 128 -0.06 -20.51 21.73
CA LEU A 128 -0.04 -21.73 22.54
C LEU A 128 1.40 -21.99 23.01
N PRO A 129 1.60 -22.41 24.28
CA PRO A 129 2.92 -22.65 24.81
C PRO A 129 3.64 -23.70 23.94
N ALA A 130 4.73 -23.28 23.30
CA ALA A 130 5.60 -24.13 22.52
C ALA A 130 6.42 -25.00 23.49
N THR A 131 5.78 -26.02 24.05
CA THR A 131 6.37 -26.99 24.97
C THR A 131 7.56 -27.72 24.34
N ASP A 132 7.63 -27.77 23.00
CA ASP A 132 8.72 -28.40 22.24
C ASP A 132 9.87 -27.45 21.82
N LEU A 133 9.79 -26.13 22.07
CA LEU A 133 10.87 -25.19 21.72
C LEU A 133 11.89 -24.95 22.86
N ALA A 134 11.81 -25.72 23.94
CA ALA A 134 12.81 -25.67 24.99
C ALA A 134 14.08 -26.41 24.56
N TYR A 135 15.23 -25.74 24.59
CA TYR A 135 16.52 -26.37 24.37
C TYR A 135 16.76 -27.42 25.46
N SER A 136 16.64 -28.71 25.09
CA SER A 136 16.94 -29.83 25.98
C SER A 136 18.27 -30.47 25.57
N PRO A 137 19.23 -30.63 26.49
CA PRO A 137 20.51 -31.29 26.21
C PRO A 137 20.37 -32.79 25.88
N TYR A 138 19.21 -33.40 26.20
CA TYR A 138 18.86 -34.77 25.82
C TYR A 138 17.47 -34.78 25.15
N PRO A 139 17.39 -34.69 23.82
CA PRO A 139 16.11 -34.68 23.11
C PRO A 139 15.51 -36.08 23.13
N THR A 140 14.36 -36.25 23.80
CA THR A 140 13.52 -37.42 23.56
C THR A 140 12.78 -37.22 22.26
N LEU A 141 13.05 -38.04 21.22
CA LEU A 141 12.28 -38.02 19.98
C LEU A 141 10.83 -38.42 20.29
N ARG A 142 9.94 -37.43 20.38
CA ARG A 142 8.50 -37.64 20.38
C ARG A 142 7.98 -37.23 19.02
N TRP A 143 7.05 -38.02 18.49
CA TRP A 143 6.32 -37.59 17.30
C TRP A 143 5.57 -36.30 17.63
N PRO A 144 5.73 -35.24 16.83
CA PRO A 144 4.99 -34.01 17.06
C PRO A 144 3.49 -34.33 16.98
N GLY A 145 2.75 -33.95 18.03
CA GLY A 145 1.30 -34.11 18.05
C GLY A 145 0.66 -33.28 16.94
N PHE A 146 -0.46 -33.75 16.39
CA PHE A 146 -1.21 -32.96 15.42
C PHE A 146 -1.86 -31.76 16.12
N ALA A 147 -1.47 -30.54 15.74
CA ALA A 147 -2.08 -29.31 16.25
C ALA A 147 -3.35 -28.98 15.44
N PRO A 148 -4.57 -29.21 15.97
CA PRO A 148 -5.80 -29.07 15.19
C PRO A 148 -6.04 -27.63 14.73
N LEU A 149 -5.60 -26.65 15.51
CA LEU A 149 -5.75 -25.23 15.18
C LEU A 149 -4.88 -24.82 13.98
N ALA A 150 -3.64 -25.31 13.92
CA ALA A 150 -2.75 -25.09 12.77
C ALA A 150 -3.30 -25.80 11.53
N GLY A 151 -3.81 -27.02 11.68
CA GLY A 151 -4.50 -27.76 10.61
C GLY A 151 -5.69 -26.99 10.04
N LEU A 152 -6.53 -26.39 10.89
CA LEU A 152 -7.64 -25.53 10.46
C LEU A 152 -7.17 -24.27 9.74
N ALA A 153 -6.07 -23.65 10.17
CA ALA A 153 -5.49 -22.50 9.49
C ALA A 153 -5.01 -22.87 8.07
N TYR A 154 -4.32 -24.00 7.92
CA TYR A 154 -3.91 -24.51 6.60
C TYR A 154 -5.10 -24.88 5.71
N LEU A 155 -6.14 -25.48 6.29
CA LEU A 155 -7.38 -25.80 5.56
C LEU A 155 -8.08 -24.52 5.11
N ALA A 156 -8.17 -23.51 5.97
CA ALA A 156 -8.75 -22.21 5.65
C ALA A 156 -7.96 -21.49 4.53
N LEU A 157 -6.64 -21.67 4.48
CA LEU A 157 -5.79 -21.16 3.41
C LEU A 157 -6.05 -21.86 2.06
N ALA A 158 -6.48 -23.13 2.07
CA ALA A 158 -6.80 -23.89 0.86
C ALA A 158 -8.19 -23.55 0.27
N ILE A 159 -9.12 -23.01 1.07
CA ILE A 159 -10.47 -22.59 0.64
C ILE A 159 -10.44 -21.65 -0.57
N PRO A 160 -9.67 -20.53 -0.58
CA PRO A 160 -9.64 -19.64 -1.74
C PRO A 160 -9.08 -20.33 -2.99
N ALA A 161 -8.08 -21.22 -2.85
CA ALA A 161 -7.54 -21.97 -4.00
C ALA A 161 -8.60 -22.88 -4.65
N LEU A 162 -9.45 -23.51 -3.85
CA LEU A 162 -10.55 -24.35 -4.33
C LEU A 162 -11.72 -23.53 -4.88
N ALA A 163 -11.99 -22.36 -4.30
CA ALA A 163 -13.07 -21.47 -4.73
C ALA A 163 -12.73 -20.76 -6.06
N LEU A 164 -11.48 -20.37 -6.27
CA LEU A 164 -11.00 -19.75 -7.52
C LEU A 164 -10.94 -20.75 -8.67
N GLY A 165 -10.63 -22.02 -8.42
CA GLY A 165 -10.64 -23.08 -9.44
C GLY A 165 -12.01 -23.33 -10.10
N ARG A 166 -13.10 -22.80 -9.53
CA ARG A 166 -14.46 -22.90 -10.09
C ARG A 166 -14.91 -21.70 -10.93
N VAL A 167 -14.14 -20.61 -10.95
CA VAL A 167 -14.43 -19.46 -11.81
C VAL A 167 -13.75 -19.71 -13.15
N ARG A 168 -14.45 -20.39 -14.07
CA ARG A 168 -14.05 -20.40 -15.48
C ARG A 168 -14.05 -18.95 -15.97
N LEU A 169 -12.89 -18.50 -16.43
CA LEU A 169 -12.76 -17.35 -17.34
C LEU A 169 -13.56 -17.60 -18.62
#